data_AF-A0A847RWB6-F1
#
_entry.id   AF-A0A847RWB6-F1
#
_cell.length_a   1.000
_cell.length_b   1.000
_cell.length_c   1.000
_cell.angle_alpha   90.00
_cell.angle_beta   90.00
_cell.angle_gamma   90.00
#
_symmetry.space_group_name_H-M   'P 1'
#
loop_
_entity.id
_entity.type
_entity.pdbx_description
1 polymer ?
#
loop_
_entity_poly.entity_id
_entity_poly.type
_entity_poly.pdbx_seq_one_letter_code
_entity_poly.pdbx_strand_id
1 'polypeptide(L)'
;MPFSRTLTILILIITLPFYTQAQGLLNKTVTVEAKKQKLSEVLNIISRQGGFYFSYISNILPQDSLVSISVKNKTVRQTLDQLLDGEYLYKESGNYIILFKKSPGQNYYQITGFVTDSKTGQRVPNASVYERQQLISTLTNNDGYFRLRLRDKTPTAAISISKDLYTDTSVTVHGGQDQEVAVNISPVSYQLRVVEITGHNTKVEKTWWGRTILSSRQKMQSLNIGSFFADKPYQASLTPGLGSHGRMSSQVVNKFSINVIGGYTAGVDGFELGTVFNIVKGNMQHVQIGGVLNVVGGKTNGVQLAGVHNQVLDSMRGVQVGGVSNIVEGSTNGVQISGVVGQIHGDMEGVQAQGVVGIVKGNVAGWQVSGVSNHTYGNMSGAQISGVYNYAGRDVNGAQISDLGNISHGTVRGVQLGVLFNYARHLKGVQIGLVNIADTSSGYTIGLVNIVKHGYHKLSIYTGDVINYNVAWKTGSSKLYSILVAGMNTGDRKVYSFGYGIGREFNFNKHLFLGVEITAQNTYTGSDEDFSQLIRVRPSLNYRISDKISIFAGPSLSLHVYDKWNPKPGYLPEIPGPAYHPFKLGDSGNGWIGWQAGITIF
;
A
#
# COMPACT_ATOMS: atom_id res chain seq x y z
N MET A 1 54.05 0.51 -14.82
CA MET A 1 53.35 -0.08 -15.98
C MET A 1 53.46 0.89 -17.14
N PRO A 2 54.08 0.51 -18.27
CA PRO A 2 54.21 1.42 -19.40
C PRO A 2 52.86 1.52 -20.10
N PHE A 3 52.25 2.70 -20.06
CA PHE A 3 51.08 3.02 -20.89
C PHE A 3 51.44 2.75 -22.35
N SER A 4 50.71 1.83 -22.98
CA SER A 4 51.07 1.28 -24.28
C SER A 4 51.00 2.36 -25.37
N ARG A 5 51.98 2.37 -26.26
CA ARG A 5 52.04 3.24 -27.46
C ARG A 5 50.76 3.18 -28.30
N THR A 6 50.00 2.08 -28.20
CA THR A 6 48.70 1.91 -28.86
C THR A 6 47.61 2.87 -28.35
N LEU A 7 47.57 3.23 -27.06
CA LEU A 7 46.58 4.18 -26.54
C LEU A 7 46.88 5.62 -26.99
N THR A 8 48.16 5.95 -27.15
CA THR A 8 48.59 7.28 -27.62
C THR A 8 48.30 7.46 -29.12
N ILE A 9 48.46 6.39 -29.91
CA ILE A 9 48.10 6.39 -31.34
C ILE A 9 46.57 6.45 -31.53
N LEU A 10 45.78 5.80 -30.67
CA LEU A 10 44.32 5.85 -30.72
C LEU A 10 43.78 7.26 -30.38
N ILE A 11 44.40 7.96 -29.42
CA ILE A 11 44.06 9.35 -29.07
C ILE A 11 44.46 10.32 -30.19
N LEU A 12 45.59 10.08 -30.89
CA LEU A 12 46.05 10.94 -31.99
C LEU A 12 45.16 10.84 -33.25
N ILE A 13 44.56 9.67 -33.51
CA ILE A 13 43.64 9.46 -34.65
C ILE A 13 42.27 10.10 -34.39
N ILE A 14 41.85 10.23 -33.12
CA ILE A 14 40.58 10.89 -32.75
C ILE A 14 40.70 12.42 -32.78
N THR A 15 41.92 12.98 -32.76
CA THR A 15 42.17 14.44 -32.80
C THR A 15 42.46 15.00 -34.20
N LEU A 16 42.30 14.22 -35.28
CA LEU A 16 42.37 14.76 -36.64
C LEU A 16 41.12 15.62 -36.91
N PRO A 17 41.26 16.93 -37.15
CA PRO A 17 40.13 17.74 -37.60
C PRO A 17 39.76 17.31 -39.01
N PHE A 18 38.69 16.52 -39.14
CA PHE A 18 37.99 16.41 -40.41
C PHE A 18 37.41 17.80 -40.73
N TYR A 19 38.06 18.53 -41.64
CA TYR A 19 37.44 19.66 -42.32
C TYR A 19 36.33 19.12 -43.22
N THR A 20 35.19 18.78 -42.63
CA THR A 20 33.94 18.71 -43.39
C THR A 20 33.60 20.14 -43.79
N GLN A 21 33.92 20.51 -45.03
CA GLN A 21 33.38 21.70 -45.68
C GLN A 21 31.88 21.47 -45.94
N ALA A 22 31.09 21.46 -44.87
CA ALA A 22 29.65 21.56 -44.96
C ALA A 22 29.31 23.05 -45.11
N GLN A 23 29.41 23.58 -46.33
CA GLN A 23 28.87 24.90 -46.61
C GLN A 23 27.35 24.81 -46.41
N GLY A 24 26.83 25.49 -45.38
CA GLY A 24 25.40 25.50 -45.05
C GLY A 24 24.55 25.81 -46.29
N LEU A 25 23.40 25.16 -46.40
CA LEU A 25 22.52 25.26 -47.58
C LEU A 25 22.15 26.71 -47.92
N LEU A 26 22.01 27.57 -46.91
CA LEU A 26 21.71 29.00 -47.05
C LEU A 26 22.89 29.82 -47.59
N ASN A 27 24.12 29.31 -47.46
CA ASN A 27 25.34 29.97 -47.91
C ASN A 27 25.77 29.53 -49.32
N LYS A 28 25.05 28.60 -49.96
CA LYS A 28 25.24 28.26 -51.38
C LYS A 28 24.81 29.43 -52.26
N THR A 29 25.51 29.66 -53.37
CA THR A 29 25.16 30.72 -54.31
C THR A 29 24.21 30.21 -55.38
N VAL A 30 23.22 31.04 -55.74
CA VAL A 30 22.23 30.78 -56.78
C VAL A 30 22.12 31.98 -57.72
N THR A 31 21.73 31.72 -58.96
CA THR A 31 21.44 32.73 -59.97
C THR A 31 20.03 32.51 -60.48
N VAL A 32 19.12 33.43 -60.16
CA VAL A 32 17.69 33.30 -60.44
C VAL A 32 17.22 34.55 -61.16
N GLU A 33 16.65 34.35 -62.34
CA GLU A 33 15.97 35.40 -63.09
C GLU A 33 14.53 34.94 -63.34
N ALA A 34 13.58 35.67 -62.76
CA ALA A 34 12.17 35.38 -62.82
C ALA A 34 11.41 36.71 -63.00
N LYS A 35 10.52 36.76 -64.00
CA LYS A 35 9.63 37.92 -64.26
C LYS A 35 8.19 37.43 -64.25
N LYS A 36 7.38 37.91 -63.30
CA LYS A 36 5.98 37.49 -63.08
C LYS A 36 5.79 35.97 -63.09
N GLN A 37 6.62 35.25 -62.33
CA GLN A 37 6.49 33.79 -62.17
C GLN A 37 5.90 33.45 -60.80
N LYS A 38 5.27 32.28 -60.67
CA LYS A 38 4.72 31.83 -59.39
C LYS A 38 5.84 31.61 -58.38
N LEU A 39 5.64 32.03 -57.13
CA LEU A 39 6.61 31.88 -56.06
C LEU A 39 7.06 30.42 -55.87
N SER A 40 6.15 29.46 -56.01
CA SER A 40 6.47 28.02 -55.95
C SER A 40 7.45 27.58 -57.04
N GLU A 41 7.33 28.11 -58.26
CA GLU A 41 8.25 27.81 -59.36
C GLU A 41 9.63 28.40 -59.11
N VAL A 42 9.69 29.65 -58.61
CA VAL A 42 10.94 30.32 -58.25
C VAL A 42 11.66 29.58 -57.11
N LEU A 43 10.92 29.13 -56.08
CA LEU A 43 11.49 28.29 -55.02
C LEU A 43 11.99 26.93 -55.54
N ASN A 44 11.30 26.33 -56.50
CA ASN A 44 11.78 25.11 -57.15
C ASN A 44 13.08 25.33 -57.95
N ILE A 45 13.22 26.47 -58.64
CA ILE A 45 14.48 26.83 -59.33
C ILE A 45 15.63 26.95 -58.31
N ILE A 46 15.40 27.64 -57.19
CA ILE A 46 16.38 27.78 -56.10
C ILE A 46 16.74 26.41 -55.50
N SER A 47 15.74 25.58 -55.23
CA SER A 47 15.89 24.21 -54.69
C SER A 47 16.75 23.33 -55.61
N ARG A 48 16.52 23.37 -56.92
CA ARG A 48 17.30 22.62 -57.92
C ARG A 48 18.74 23.09 -58.03
N GLN A 49 18.98 24.40 -58.07
CA GLN A 49 20.34 24.94 -58.11
C GLN A 49 21.12 24.68 -56.81
N GLY A 50 20.43 24.74 -55.67
CA GLY A 50 21.03 24.56 -54.35
C GLY A 50 21.17 23.12 -53.87
N GLY A 51 20.50 22.15 -54.53
CA GLY A 51 20.54 20.73 -54.16
C GLY A 51 19.92 20.45 -52.79
N PHE A 52 18.78 21.08 -52.49
CA PHE A 52 18.01 20.88 -51.25
C PHE A 52 16.51 21.07 -51.55
N TYR A 53 15.64 20.72 -50.61
CA TYR A 53 14.20 20.90 -50.74
C TYR A 53 13.66 21.98 -49.81
N PHE A 54 12.64 22.72 -50.21
CA PHE A 54 11.91 23.58 -49.29
C PHE A 54 10.86 22.76 -48.54
N SER A 55 10.73 22.98 -47.23
CA SER A 55 9.66 22.43 -46.41
C SER A 55 8.89 23.57 -45.77
N TYR A 56 7.59 23.59 -45.97
CA TYR A 56 6.69 24.60 -45.41
C TYR A 56 5.28 24.04 -45.35
N ILE A 57 4.46 24.58 -44.46
CA ILE A 57 3.03 24.25 -44.41
C ILE A 57 2.35 25.02 -45.56
N SER A 58 1.55 24.37 -46.39
CA SER A 58 1.04 24.96 -47.65
C SER A 58 0.20 26.24 -47.46
N ASN A 59 -0.33 26.47 -46.25
CA ASN A 59 -1.18 27.61 -45.90
C ASN A 59 -0.42 28.85 -45.40
N ILE A 60 0.88 28.75 -45.13
CA ILE A 60 1.67 29.90 -44.61
C ILE A 60 2.39 30.69 -45.69
N LEU A 61 2.60 30.12 -46.87
CA LEU A 61 3.32 30.75 -47.98
C LEU A 61 2.38 30.94 -49.18
N PRO A 62 2.26 32.15 -49.76
CA PRO A 62 1.38 32.40 -50.89
C PRO A 62 2.00 31.91 -52.20
N GLN A 63 1.94 30.59 -52.42
CA GLN A 63 2.65 29.89 -53.50
C GLN A 63 2.28 30.36 -54.92
N ASP A 64 1.05 30.83 -55.11
CA ASP A 64 0.55 31.32 -56.40
C ASP A 64 0.82 32.81 -56.65
N SER A 65 1.40 33.53 -55.69
CA SER A 65 1.76 34.93 -55.88
C SER A 65 2.82 35.08 -56.97
N LEU A 66 2.60 36.03 -57.87
CA LEU A 66 3.54 36.36 -58.94
C LEU A 66 4.66 37.23 -58.38
N VAL A 67 5.89 36.75 -58.48
CA VAL A 67 7.10 37.43 -58.01
C VAL A 67 8.02 37.72 -59.18
N SER A 68 8.80 38.81 -59.07
CA SER A 68 9.84 39.15 -60.03
C SER A 68 11.15 39.39 -59.28
N ILE A 69 12.16 38.58 -59.57
CA ILE A 69 13.47 38.64 -58.92
C ILE A 69 14.56 38.42 -59.96
N SER A 70 15.63 39.21 -59.88
CA SER A 70 16.84 39.03 -60.69
C SER A 70 18.04 39.11 -59.75
N VAL A 71 18.67 37.98 -59.52
CA VAL A 71 19.85 37.85 -58.65
C VAL A 71 20.89 36.97 -59.35
N LYS A 72 22.15 37.40 -59.33
CA LYS A 72 23.29 36.68 -59.91
C LYS A 72 24.33 36.40 -58.83
N ASN A 73 24.70 35.13 -58.67
CA ASN A 73 25.70 34.64 -57.71
C ASN A 73 25.49 35.15 -56.26
N LYS A 74 24.23 35.26 -55.82
CA LYS A 74 23.89 35.62 -54.42
C LYS A 74 23.68 34.36 -53.60
N THR A 75 23.91 34.45 -52.28
CA THR A 75 23.59 33.33 -51.39
C THR A 75 22.09 33.03 -51.40
N VAL A 76 21.71 31.78 -51.15
CA VAL A 76 20.30 31.38 -50.98
C VAL A 76 19.64 32.23 -49.90
N ARG A 77 20.34 32.52 -48.79
CA ARG A 77 19.90 33.44 -47.73
C ARG A 77 19.47 34.80 -48.28
N GLN A 78 20.38 35.49 -48.98
CA GLN A 78 20.12 36.81 -49.54
C GLN A 78 19.02 36.79 -50.61
N THR A 79 18.93 35.68 -51.35
CA THR A 79 17.91 35.48 -52.37
C THR A 79 16.52 35.33 -51.74
N LEU A 80 16.41 34.56 -50.65
CA LEU A 80 15.18 34.40 -49.89
C LEU A 80 14.76 35.69 -49.17
N ASP A 81 15.71 36.43 -48.60
CA ASP A 81 15.42 37.73 -47.96
C ASP A 81 14.82 38.72 -48.97
N GLN A 82 15.36 38.77 -50.19
CA GLN A 82 14.86 39.63 -51.26
C GLN A 82 13.54 39.11 -51.86
N LEU A 83 13.32 37.79 -51.87
CA LEU A 83 12.12 37.16 -52.44
C LEU A 83 10.91 37.22 -51.50
N LEU A 84 11.15 37.18 -50.18
CA LEU A 84 10.12 37.05 -49.14
C LEU A 84 10.02 38.28 -48.21
N ASP A 85 10.68 39.39 -48.58
CA ASP A 85 10.64 40.70 -47.92
C ASP A 85 10.88 40.66 -46.40
N GLY A 86 11.68 39.70 -45.93
CA GLY A 86 12.00 39.53 -44.51
C GLY A 86 10.84 39.08 -43.59
N GLU A 87 9.67 38.75 -44.13
CA GLU A 87 8.51 38.28 -43.35
C GLU A 87 8.61 36.81 -42.90
N TYR A 88 9.64 36.09 -43.34
CA TYR A 88 9.79 34.66 -43.12
C TYR A 88 11.16 34.35 -42.50
N LEU A 89 11.16 33.45 -41.52
CA LEU A 89 12.37 32.86 -40.96
C LEU A 89 12.64 31.53 -41.68
N TYR A 90 13.91 31.20 -41.87
CA TYR A 90 14.31 29.96 -42.53
C TYR A 90 15.40 29.25 -41.72
N LYS A 91 15.25 27.93 -41.58
CA LYS A 91 16.17 27.07 -40.82
C LYS A 91 16.59 25.86 -41.66
N GLU A 92 17.87 25.55 -41.63
CA GLU A 92 18.42 24.34 -42.25
C GLU A 92 18.18 23.12 -41.36
N SER A 93 17.71 22.02 -41.95
CA SER A 93 17.55 20.73 -41.27
C SER A 93 17.77 19.59 -42.26
N GLY A 94 18.95 18.95 -42.21
CA GLY A 94 19.35 17.94 -43.20
C GLY A 94 19.40 18.54 -44.61
N ASN A 95 18.72 17.93 -45.57
CA ASN A 95 18.60 18.42 -46.96
C ASN A 95 17.40 19.35 -47.18
N TYR A 96 16.81 19.90 -46.11
CA TYR A 96 15.66 20.79 -46.20
C TYR A 96 15.99 22.19 -45.69
N ILE A 97 15.45 23.19 -46.39
CA ILE A 97 15.28 24.55 -45.85
C ILE A 97 13.83 24.69 -45.43
N ILE A 98 13.61 24.79 -44.12
CA ILE A 98 12.28 24.91 -43.54
C ILE A 98 11.91 26.40 -43.45
N LEU A 99 10.83 26.81 -44.11
CA LEU A 99 10.32 28.19 -44.06
C LEU A 99 9.24 28.32 -42.99
N PHE A 100 9.37 29.34 -42.15
CA PHE A 100 8.40 29.73 -41.13
C PHE A 100 7.92 31.14 -41.42
N LYS A 101 6.61 31.35 -41.53
CA LYS A 101 6.08 32.71 -41.48
C LYS A 101 6.40 33.27 -40.10
N LYS A 102 6.96 34.48 -40.04
CA LYS A 102 7.12 35.22 -38.79
C LYS A 102 5.70 35.45 -38.24
N SER A 103 5.26 34.59 -37.31
CA SER A 103 3.97 34.79 -36.66
C SER A 103 3.99 36.18 -36.02
N PRO A 104 2.91 36.98 -36.11
CA PRO A 104 2.69 38.02 -35.13
C PRO A 104 2.63 37.29 -33.79
N GLY A 105 3.75 37.31 -33.07
CA GLY A 105 3.90 36.55 -31.85
C GLY A 105 2.82 36.98 -30.88
N GLN A 106 2.30 36.03 -30.09
CA GLN A 106 1.70 36.39 -28.82
C GLN A 106 2.68 37.34 -28.14
N ASN A 107 2.34 38.63 -28.01
CA ASN A 107 3.27 39.60 -27.47
C ASN A 107 3.57 39.16 -26.03
N TYR A 108 4.84 38.85 -25.78
CA TYR A 108 5.34 38.60 -24.43
C TYR A 108 6.15 39.82 -24.05
N TYR A 109 5.98 40.29 -22.82
CA TYR A 109 6.83 41.30 -22.21
C TYR A 109 7.49 40.72 -20.97
N GLN A 110 8.61 41.31 -20.57
CA GLN A 110 9.42 40.88 -19.44
C GLN A 110 9.35 41.90 -18.31
N ILE A 111 9.05 41.40 -17.13
CA ILE A 111 9.21 42.13 -15.88
C ILE A 111 10.51 41.65 -15.25
N THR A 112 11.46 42.58 -15.08
CA THR A 112 12.73 42.32 -14.39
C THR A 112 12.83 43.20 -13.15
N GLY A 113 13.73 42.87 -12.24
CA GLY A 113 13.92 43.71 -11.06
C GLY A 113 14.61 42.99 -9.92
N PHE A 114 14.70 43.69 -8.79
CA PHE A 114 15.28 43.17 -7.57
C PHE A 114 14.28 43.23 -6.42
N VAL A 115 14.28 42.19 -5.60
CA VAL A 115 13.55 42.16 -4.33
C VAL A 115 14.50 42.52 -3.20
N THR A 116 14.14 43.52 -2.41
CA THR A 116 14.93 43.96 -1.23
C THR A 116 14.09 44.03 0.03
N ASP A 117 14.75 43.86 1.16
CA ASP A 117 14.17 44.04 2.49
C ASP A 117 14.00 45.54 2.78
N SER A 118 12.78 45.97 3.13
CA SER A 118 12.46 47.38 3.36
C SER A 118 13.15 47.99 4.60
N LYS A 119 13.60 47.17 5.56
CA LYS A 119 14.29 47.63 6.78
C LYS A 119 15.80 47.60 6.63
N THR A 120 16.34 46.54 6.04
CA THR A 120 17.80 46.34 5.97
C THR A 120 18.40 46.76 4.63
N GLY A 121 17.58 46.93 3.59
CA GLY A 121 18.02 47.18 2.22
C GLY A 121 18.71 45.99 1.55
N GLN A 122 18.83 44.85 2.24
CA GLN A 122 19.52 43.67 1.72
C GLN A 122 18.71 43.02 0.60
N ARG A 123 19.41 42.42 -0.37
CA ARG A 123 18.81 41.65 -1.45
C ARG A 123 18.18 40.38 -0.89
N VAL A 124 16.95 40.06 -1.29
CA VAL A 124 16.23 38.88 -0.79
C VAL A 124 16.31 37.73 -1.81
N PRO A 125 17.12 36.70 -1.53
CA PRO A 125 17.22 35.55 -2.41
C PRO A 125 16.06 34.57 -2.24
N ASN A 126 15.79 33.79 -3.28
CA ASN A 126 14.74 32.75 -3.30
C ASN A 126 13.34 33.26 -2.90
N ALA A 127 13.00 34.51 -3.18
CA ALA A 127 11.65 35.04 -3.09
C ALA A 127 10.85 34.60 -4.32
N SER A 128 9.60 34.20 -4.12
CA SER A 128 8.68 33.84 -5.21
C SER A 128 8.07 35.08 -5.80
N VAL A 129 8.28 35.30 -7.10
CA VAL A 129 7.66 36.39 -7.87
C VAL A 129 6.69 35.76 -8.87
N TYR A 130 5.41 36.13 -8.80
CA TYR A 130 4.35 35.46 -9.56
C TYR A 130 3.20 36.40 -9.95
N GLU A 131 2.51 36.05 -11.03
CA GLU A 131 1.29 36.71 -11.47
C GLU A 131 0.12 35.71 -11.36
N ARG A 132 -0.98 36.14 -10.73
CA ARG A 132 -2.06 35.25 -10.27
C ARG A 132 -3.01 34.80 -11.38
N GLN A 133 -3.25 35.63 -12.40
CA GLN A 133 -4.22 35.33 -13.45
C GLN A 133 -3.68 34.33 -14.48
N GLN A 134 -2.43 34.50 -14.89
CA GLN A 134 -1.71 33.70 -15.86
C GLN A 134 -1.01 32.48 -15.22
N LEU A 135 -0.91 32.42 -13.90
CA LEU A 135 -0.23 31.36 -13.13
C LEU A 135 1.24 31.16 -13.53
N ILE A 136 1.95 32.26 -13.77
CA ILE A 136 3.37 32.25 -14.12
C ILE A 136 4.17 32.71 -12.91
N SER A 137 5.28 32.03 -12.63
CA SER A 137 6.16 32.38 -11.50
C SER A 137 7.64 32.14 -11.78
N THR A 138 8.48 32.86 -11.03
CA THR A 138 9.93 32.72 -10.99
C THR A 138 10.43 32.89 -9.56
N LEU A 139 11.69 32.53 -9.30
CA LEU A 139 12.37 32.75 -8.02
C LEU A 139 13.47 33.80 -8.21
N THR A 140 13.70 34.65 -7.22
CA THR A 140 14.87 35.53 -7.20
C THR A 140 16.16 34.71 -7.06
N ASN A 141 17.24 35.19 -7.68
CA ASN A 141 18.58 34.61 -7.53
C ASN A 141 19.24 35.04 -6.19
N ASN A 142 20.51 34.68 -5.99
CA ASN A 142 21.26 35.03 -4.77
C ASN A 142 21.40 36.55 -4.54
N ASP A 143 21.36 37.34 -5.62
CA ASP A 143 21.43 38.80 -5.59
C ASP A 143 20.04 39.45 -5.53
N GLY A 144 18.99 38.66 -5.29
CA GLY A 144 17.60 39.14 -5.23
C GLY A 144 16.99 39.54 -6.58
N TYR A 145 17.68 39.31 -7.69
CA TYR A 145 17.22 39.62 -9.05
C TYR A 145 16.22 38.56 -9.55
N PHE A 146 15.17 38.99 -10.24
CA PHE A 146 14.21 38.12 -10.91
C PHE A 146 13.94 38.55 -12.36
N ARG A 147 13.44 37.59 -13.14
CA ARG A 147 12.92 37.80 -14.49
C ARG A 147 11.65 36.98 -14.68
N LEU A 148 10.53 37.65 -14.90
CA LEU A 148 9.21 37.07 -15.09
C LEU A 148 8.69 37.43 -16.49
N ARG A 149 8.37 36.43 -17.31
CA ARG A 149 7.88 36.62 -18.68
C ARG A 149 6.35 36.49 -18.69
N LEU A 150 5.63 37.53 -19.10
CA LEU A 150 4.17 37.58 -19.11
C LEU A 150 3.62 37.64 -20.53
N ARG A 151 2.39 37.15 -20.71
CA ARG A 151 1.61 37.32 -21.94
C ARG A 151 0.90 38.67 -21.90
N ASP A 152 0.90 39.37 -23.02
CA ASP A 152 0.14 40.59 -23.24
C ASP A 152 -1.34 40.27 -23.45
N LYS A 153 -2.05 40.05 -22.33
CA LYS A 153 -3.49 39.75 -22.31
C LYS A 153 -4.32 40.84 -21.63
N THR A 154 -3.70 41.63 -20.76
CA THR A 154 -4.37 42.62 -19.91
C THR A 154 -3.54 43.91 -19.90
N PRO A 155 -4.20 45.09 -19.84
CA PRO A 155 -3.50 46.39 -19.84
C PRO A 155 -2.57 46.59 -18.65
N THR A 156 -2.84 45.89 -17.55
CA THR A 156 -2.00 45.84 -16.35
C THR A 156 -1.90 44.41 -15.86
N ALA A 157 -0.81 44.11 -15.15
CA ALA A 157 -0.64 42.86 -14.42
C ALA A 157 -0.27 43.14 -12.97
N ALA A 158 -0.77 42.34 -12.04
CA ALA A 158 -0.43 42.45 -10.62
C ALA A 158 0.65 41.42 -10.28
N ILE A 159 1.89 41.86 -10.15
CA ILE A 159 3.00 41.02 -9.72
C ILE A 159 2.94 40.88 -8.21
N SER A 160 2.84 39.66 -7.71
CA SER A 160 2.90 39.33 -6.28
C SER A 160 4.30 38.79 -5.95
N ILE A 161 4.83 39.21 -4.82
CA ILE A 161 6.10 38.75 -4.27
C ILE A 161 5.79 38.14 -2.90
N SER A 162 6.22 36.91 -2.71
CA SER A 162 6.01 36.18 -1.47
C SER A 162 7.28 35.45 -1.06
N LYS A 163 7.59 35.55 0.23
CA LYS A 163 8.75 34.92 0.87
C LYS A 163 8.36 34.58 2.30
N ASP A 164 8.74 33.39 2.75
CA ASP A 164 8.70 33.01 4.17
C ASP A 164 9.21 34.15 5.07
N LEU A 165 8.48 34.43 6.16
CA LEU A 165 8.76 35.50 7.13
C LEU A 165 8.67 36.95 6.60
N TYR A 166 8.20 37.15 5.36
CA TYR A 166 7.92 38.46 4.80
C TYR A 166 6.43 38.63 4.51
N THR A 167 5.99 39.90 4.48
CA THR A 167 4.62 40.25 4.12
C THR A 167 4.44 40.09 2.61
N ASP A 168 3.33 39.49 2.17
CA ASP A 168 2.99 39.41 0.75
C ASP A 168 2.85 40.82 0.18
N THR A 169 3.71 41.16 -0.79
CA THR A 169 3.71 42.47 -1.47
C THR A 169 3.20 42.30 -2.89
N SER A 170 2.35 43.21 -3.38
CA SER A 170 1.96 43.23 -4.79
C SER A 170 2.25 44.58 -5.43
N VAL A 171 2.77 44.55 -6.65
CA VAL A 171 3.09 45.71 -7.47
C VAL A 171 2.36 45.58 -8.81
N THR A 172 1.65 46.65 -9.19
CA THR A 172 0.97 46.72 -10.49
C THR A 172 1.94 47.21 -11.56
N VAL A 173 1.93 46.54 -12.71
CA VAL A 173 2.78 46.83 -13.87
C VAL A 173 1.95 47.05 -15.12
N HIS A 174 2.47 47.81 -16.09
CA HIS A 174 1.79 48.03 -17.37
C HIS A 174 2.06 46.86 -18.32
N GLY A 175 1.02 46.44 -19.05
CA GLY A 175 1.11 45.40 -20.05
C GLY A 175 1.76 45.89 -21.35
N GLY A 176 2.32 44.95 -22.12
CA GLY A 176 2.77 45.18 -23.50
C GLY A 176 4.18 45.77 -23.65
N GLN A 177 4.88 46.13 -22.57
CA GLN A 177 6.25 46.64 -22.62
C GLN A 177 7.15 46.01 -21.56
N ASP A 178 8.43 45.83 -21.89
CA ASP A 178 9.45 45.38 -20.94
C ASP A 178 9.71 46.48 -19.90
N GLN A 179 9.75 46.10 -18.63
CA GLN A 179 9.96 47.07 -17.54
C GLN A 179 10.72 46.46 -16.37
N GLU A 180 11.51 47.32 -15.73
CA GLU A 180 12.24 47.00 -14.51
C GLU A 180 11.50 47.56 -13.29
N VAL A 181 11.33 46.73 -12.25
CA VAL A 181 10.58 47.08 -11.04
C VAL A 181 11.46 46.83 -9.81
N ALA A 182 11.67 47.88 -9.02
CA ALA A 182 12.24 47.73 -7.69
C ALA A 182 11.12 47.35 -6.71
N VAL A 183 11.24 46.19 -6.05
CA VAL A 183 10.24 45.71 -5.09
C VAL A 183 10.85 45.66 -3.71
N ASN A 184 10.25 46.39 -2.78
CA ASN A 184 10.62 46.34 -1.37
C ASN A 184 9.58 45.52 -0.61
N ILE A 185 10.02 44.48 0.08
CA ILE A 185 9.17 43.64 0.92
C ILE A 185 9.53 43.85 2.39
N SER A 186 8.52 43.81 3.25
CA SER A 186 8.71 44.08 4.69
C SER A 186 8.67 42.78 5.48
N PRO A 187 9.64 42.54 6.39
CA PRO A 187 9.61 41.36 7.26
C PRO A 187 8.37 41.42 8.16
N VAL A 188 7.71 40.28 8.37
CA VAL A 188 6.55 40.24 9.25
C VAL A 188 7.04 40.33 10.69
N SER A 189 6.51 41.30 11.44
CA SER A 189 6.79 41.44 12.88
C SER A 189 5.79 40.62 13.67
N TYR A 190 6.07 39.33 13.87
CA TYR A 190 5.34 38.50 14.84
C TYR A 190 6.15 38.37 16.14
N GLN A 191 5.53 38.67 17.29
CA GLN A 191 5.89 38.03 18.55
C GLN A 191 5.68 36.52 18.36
N LEU A 192 6.65 35.69 18.78
CA LEU A 192 6.61 34.23 18.69
C LEU A 192 5.36 33.65 19.37
N ARG A 193 4.23 33.64 18.66
CA ARG A 193 3.25 32.58 18.82
C ARG A 193 3.92 31.38 18.16
N VAL A 194 4.10 30.30 18.90
CA VAL A 194 4.57 29.03 18.34
C VAL A 194 3.61 28.66 17.22
N VAL A 195 3.97 29.02 15.98
CA VAL A 195 3.29 28.56 14.79
C VAL A 195 3.69 27.10 14.72
N GLU A 196 2.84 26.21 15.23
CA GLU A 196 2.97 24.81 14.87
C GLU A 196 3.01 24.75 13.35
N ILE A 197 4.10 24.21 12.80
CA ILE A 197 4.31 23.99 11.36
C ILE A 197 3.37 22.87 10.85
N THR A 198 2.20 22.71 11.49
CA THR A 198 1.11 21.80 11.15
C THR A 198 0.13 22.44 10.16
N GLY A 199 0.07 23.79 10.09
CA GLY A 199 -0.91 24.51 9.25
C GLY A 199 -0.56 24.67 7.77
N HIS A 200 0.72 24.59 7.37
CA HIS A 200 1.10 24.62 5.96
C HIS A 200 1.36 23.20 5.45
N ASN A 201 0.53 22.76 4.48
CA ASN A 201 0.51 21.46 3.79
C ASN A 201 1.86 21.04 3.18
N THR A 202 2.87 20.80 4.04
CA THR A 202 4.24 20.37 3.71
C THR A 202 4.47 18.90 4.06
N LYS A 203 3.40 18.19 4.46
CA LYS A 203 3.46 16.78 4.88
C LYS A 203 4.11 15.93 3.78
N VAL A 204 3.72 16.17 2.53
CA VAL A 204 4.19 15.40 1.37
C VAL A 204 5.66 15.64 1.10
N GLU A 205 6.12 16.88 1.17
CA GLU A 205 7.52 17.28 0.97
C GLU A 205 8.47 16.66 2.02
N LYS A 206 7.94 16.31 3.20
CA LYS A 206 8.68 15.64 4.27
C LYS A 206 8.78 14.13 4.10
N THR A 207 7.93 13.50 3.28
CA THR A 207 7.99 12.06 2.99
C THR A 207 9.25 11.69 2.21
N TRP A 208 9.60 10.40 2.19
CA TRP A 208 10.75 9.92 1.39
C TRP A 208 10.58 10.27 -0.10
N TRP A 209 9.38 10.06 -0.67
CA TRP A 209 9.07 10.40 -2.06
C TRP A 209 9.13 11.90 -2.34
N GLY A 210 8.58 12.74 -1.45
CA GLY A 210 8.68 14.19 -1.58
C GLY A 210 10.13 14.68 -1.49
N ARG A 211 10.96 14.02 -0.68
CA ARG A 211 12.39 14.37 -0.55
C ARG A 211 13.18 14.02 -1.81
N THR A 212 12.93 12.87 -2.43
CA THR A 212 13.70 12.34 -3.56
C THR A 212 13.24 12.87 -4.91
N ILE A 213 11.93 13.07 -5.13
CA ILE A 213 11.37 13.45 -6.43
C ILE A 213 11.34 14.97 -6.61
N LEU A 214 11.01 15.73 -5.56
CA LEU A 214 10.82 17.18 -5.67
C LEU A 214 12.15 17.93 -5.51
N SER A 215 12.42 18.84 -6.45
CA SER A 215 13.60 19.72 -6.42
C SER A 215 13.52 20.75 -5.29
N SER A 216 14.67 21.23 -4.82
CA SER A 216 14.74 22.29 -3.79
C SER A 216 13.99 23.56 -4.22
N ARG A 217 14.02 23.92 -5.50
CA ARG A 217 13.28 25.08 -6.04
C ARG A 217 11.76 24.91 -5.90
N GLN A 218 11.24 23.70 -6.14
CA GLN A 218 9.81 23.43 -5.96
C GLN A 218 9.39 23.47 -4.50
N LYS A 219 10.21 22.89 -3.62
CA LYS A 219 9.97 22.96 -2.16
C LYS A 219 9.96 24.41 -1.67
N MET A 220 10.93 25.22 -2.11
CA MET A 220 10.99 26.65 -1.78
C MET A 220 9.78 27.43 -2.31
N GLN A 221 9.38 27.18 -3.56
CA GLN A 221 8.18 27.81 -4.14
C GLN A 221 6.92 27.45 -3.33
N SER A 222 6.77 26.17 -2.97
CA SER A 222 5.67 25.64 -2.16
C SER A 222 5.60 26.30 -0.78
N LEU A 223 6.75 26.50 -0.14
CA LEU A 223 6.87 27.16 1.17
C LEU A 223 6.57 28.66 1.09
N ASN A 224 7.09 29.34 0.06
CA ASN A 224 6.85 30.77 -0.12
C ASN A 224 5.38 31.06 -0.41
N ILE A 225 4.74 30.31 -1.31
CA ILE A 225 3.34 30.53 -1.70
C ILE A 225 2.40 29.54 -1.01
N GLY A 226 2.42 29.55 0.33
CA GLY A 226 1.63 28.64 1.16
C GLY A 226 0.14 28.99 1.28
N SER A 227 -0.24 30.24 0.99
CA SER A 227 -1.57 30.81 1.23
C SER A 227 -2.47 30.90 -0.01
N PHE A 228 -1.91 30.75 -1.21
CA PHE A 228 -2.65 30.91 -2.47
C PHE A 228 -2.95 29.55 -3.11
N PHE A 229 -4.23 29.27 -3.34
CA PHE A 229 -4.71 28.13 -4.10
C PHE A 229 -5.67 28.59 -5.21
N ALA A 230 -5.60 27.97 -6.37
CA ALA A 230 -6.46 28.27 -7.51
C ALA A 230 -7.06 27.00 -8.11
N ASP A 231 -8.34 27.04 -8.44
CA ASP A 231 -9.01 25.94 -9.14
C ASP A 231 -8.84 26.09 -10.65
N LYS A 232 -8.48 25.00 -11.33
CA LYS A 232 -8.39 24.94 -12.79
C LYS A 232 -9.08 23.69 -13.33
N PRO A 233 -9.74 23.80 -14.51
CA PRO A 233 -10.44 22.65 -15.09
C PRO A 233 -9.50 21.56 -15.58
N TYR A 234 -8.31 21.91 -16.07
CA TYR A 234 -7.38 20.95 -16.66
C TYR A 234 -5.90 21.27 -16.35
N GLN A 235 -5.08 20.23 -16.28
CA GLN A 235 -3.63 20.30 -16.26
C GLN A 235 -3.03 19.23 -17.17
N ALA A 236 -1.97 19.60 -17.88
CA ALA A 236 -1.06 18.66 -18.52
C ALA A 236 0.35 18.94 -18.04
N SER A 237 1.05 17.92 -17.53
CA SER A 237 2.46 18.05 -17.10
C SER A 237 3.32 16.92 -17.67
N LEU A 238 4.57 17.23 -18.00
CA LEU A 238 5.56 16.23 -18.33
C LEU A 238 6.22 15.73 -17.04
N THR A 239 6.79 16.65 -16.27
CA THR A 239 7.38 16.41 -14.95
C THR A 239 6.96 17.54 -14.01
N PRO A 240 7.15 17.39 -12.68
CA PRO A 240 6.91 18.51 -11.77
C PRO A 240 7.64 19.76 -12.23
N GLY A 241 6.93 20.90 -12.31
CA GLY A 241 7.50 22.17 -12.77
C GLY A 241 7.54 22.38 -14.29
N LEU A 242 7.30 21.34 -15.11
CA LEU A 242 7.23 21.40 -16.57
C LEU A 242 5.84 20.97 -17.06
N GLY A 243 4.94 21.94 -17.24
CA GLY A 243 3.56 21.70 -17.67
C GLY A 243 2.76 22.99 -17.84
N SER A 244 1.45 22.86 -18.05
CA SER A 244 0.52 23.99 -18.26
C SER A 244 0.54 25.03 -17.14
N HIS A 245 0.85 24.60 -15.91
CA HIS A 245 0.95 25.45 -14.72
C HIS A 245 2.38 25.68 -14.24
N GLY A 246 3.38 25.16 -14.95
CA GLY A 246 4.79 25.31 -14.62
C GLY A 246 5.09 25.08 -13.13
N ARG A 247 5.71 26.06 -12.49
CA ARG A 247 6.10 26.02 -11.07
C ARG A 247 4.96 26.35 -10.10
N MET A 248 3.80 26.77 -10.60
CA MET A 248 2.61 27.04 -9.79
C MET A 248 1.73 25.80 -9.61
N SER A 249 2.07 24.66 -10.21
CA SER A 249 1.26 23.44 -10.12
C SER A 249 0.95 23.04 -8.66
N SER A 250 1.89 23.26 -7.74
CA SER A 250 1.73 23.02 -6.29
C SER A 250 0.71 23.91 -5.57
N GLN A 251 0.16 24.90 -6.25
CA GLN A 251 -0.88 25.82 -5.78
C GLN A 251 -2.19 25.65 -6.57
N VAL A 252 -2.26 24.69 -7.50
CA VAL A 252 -3.44 24.51 -8.36
C VAL A 252 -4.16 23.21 -8.01
N VAL A 253 -5.47 23.33 -7.76
CA VAL A 253 -6.40 22.20 -7.64
C VAL A 253 -7.01 21.96 -9.01
N ASN A 254 -6.95 20.72 -9.50
CA ASN A 254 -7.36 20.39 -10.86
C ASN A 254 -8.57 19.45 -10.87
N LYS A 255 -9.52 19.69 -11.80
CA LYS A 255 -10.58 18.70 -12.10
C LYS A 255 -10.09 17.57 -12.98
N PHE A 256 -9.24 17.87 -13.96
CA PHE A 256 -8.60 16.89 -14.84
C PHE A 256 -7.08 17.12 -14.86
N SER A 257 -6.28 16.11 -14.55
CA SER A 257 -4.82 16.20 -14.49
C SER A 257 -4.18 15.03 -15.23
N ILE A 258 -3.42 15.30 -16.28
CA ILE A 258 -2.68 14.28 -17.04
C ILE A 258 -1.18 14.55 -16.90
N ASN A 259 -0.46 13.59 -16.36
CA ASN A 259 0.97 13.68 -16.05
C ASN A 259 1.75 12.60 -16.83
N VAL A 260 2.51 13.01 -17.84
CA VAL A 260 3.20 12.08 -18.76
C VAL A 260 4.29 11.29 -18.05
N ILE A 261 5.08 11.91 -17.17
CA ILE A 261 5.99 11.20 -16.25
C ILE A 261 5.43 11.32 -14.85
N GLY A 262 5.25 12.54 -14.34
CA GLY A 262 4.60 12.72 -13.05
C GLY A 262 4.22 14.14 -12.71
N GLY A 263 3.22 14.26 -11.84
CA GLY A 263 2.60 15.53 -11.45
C GLY A 263 2.84 15.87 -9.99
N TYR A 264 2.89 17.17 -9.71
CA TYR A 264 2.89 17.70 -8.35
C TYR A 264 1.86 18.84 -8.26
N THR A 265 0.72 18.58 -7.61
CA THR A 265 -0.45 19.46 -7.57
C THR A 265 -0.87 19.82 -6.16
N ALA A 266 -1.66 20.90 -6.00
CA ALA A 266 -2.24 21.23 -4.70
C ALA A 266 -3.36 20.27 -4.30
N GLY A 267 -4.19 19.85 -5.26
CA GLY A 267 -5.37 19.04 -5.05
C GLY A 267 -5.92 18.48 -6.35
N VAL A 268 -6.77 17.46 -6.24
CA VAL A 268 -7.53 16.90 -7.36
C VAL A 268 -8.99 16.78 -6.95
N ASP A 269 -9.89 17.33 -7.76
CA ASP A 269 -11.34 17.23 -7.59
C ASP A 269 -11.99 16.68 -8.86
N GLY A 270 -11.71 15.41 -9.16
CA GLY A 270 -12.12 14.77 -10.41
C GLY A 270 -11.18 13.63 -10.80
N PHE A 271 -10.48 13.77 -11.92
CA PHE A 271 -9.66 12.71 -12.49
C PHE A 271 -8.19 13.11 -12.59
N GLU A 272 -7.30 12.28 -12.07
CA GLU A 272 -5.86 12.40 -12.27
C GLU A 272 -5.25 11.09 -12.79
N LEU A 273 -4.42 11.21 -13.84
CA LEU A 273 -3.66 10.12 -14.41
C LEU A 273 -2.18 10.50 -14.51
N GLY A 274 -1.30 9.65 -13.98
CA GLY A 274 0.14 9.80 -14.08
C GLY A 274 0.82 8.50 -14.52
N THR A 275 1.68 8.55 -15.53
CA THR A 275 2.36 7.33 -16.02
C THR A 275 3.36 6.76 -15.01
N VAL A 276 4.08 7.59 -14.27
CA VAL A 276 4.99 7.13 -13.21
C VAL A 276 4.42 7.51 -11.85
N PHE A 277 4.20 8.79 -11.59
CA PHE A 277 3.76 9.22 -10.26
C PHE A 277 2.77 10.38 -10.24
N ASN A 278 1.93 10.43 -9.21
CA ASN A 278 1.16 11.61 -8.84
C ASN A 278 1.43 12.00 -7.38
N ILE A 279 1.66 13.28 -7.14
CA ILE A 279 1.89 13.83 -5.81
C ILE A 279 0.90 14.99 -5.60
N VAL A 280 -0.02 14.81 -4.65
CA VAL A 280 -1.06 15.79 -4.30
C VAL A 280 -0.80 16.28 -2.88
N LYS A 281 -0.61 17.59 -2.69
CA LYS A 281 -0.34 18.16 -1.35
C LYS A 281 -1.54 18.11 -0.41
N GLY A 282 -2.72 18.41 -0.95
CA GLY A 282 -3.98 18.49 -0.24
C GLY A 282 -4.83 17.26 -0.48
N ASN A 283 -6.10 17.47 -0.80
CA ASN A 283 -7.07 16.39 -0.91
C ASN A 283 -7.17 15.85 -2.35
N MET A 284 -7.54 14.58 -2.45
CA MET A 284 -7.94 13.92 -3.69
C MET A 284 -9.43 13.53 -3.59
N GLN A 285 -10.23 13.91 -4.57
CA GLN A 285 -11.63 13.47 -4.72
C GLN A 285 -11.82 12.74 -6.05
N HIS A 286 -12.66 11.71 -6.04
CA HIS A 286 -13.10 10.88 -7.17
C HIS A 286 -12.10 9.84 -7.68
N VAL A 287 -11.16 10.17 -8.58
CA VAL A 287 -10.29 9.15 -9.23
C VAL A 287 -8.86 9.63 -9.38
N GLN A 288 -7.90 8.80 -8.94
CA GLN A 288 -6.47 9.02 -9.18
C GLN A 288 -5.79 7.70 -9.59
N ILE A 289 -5.05 7.73 -10.69
CA ILE A 289 -4.35 6.58 -11.26
C ILE A 289 -2.89 6.93 -11.47
N GLY A 290 -1.98 6.16 -10.87
CA GLY A 290 -0.53 6.29 -11.02
C GLY A 290 0.08 5.00 -11.53
N GLY A 291 0.94 5.03 -12.55
CA GLY A 291 1.56 3.80 -13.05
C GLY A 291 2.51 3.15 -12.03
N VAL A 292 3.22 3.94 -11.22
CA VAL A 292 4.07 3.44 -10.12
C VAL A 292 3.50 3.85 -8.77
N LEU A 293 3.34 5.15 -8.51
CA LEU A 293 2.94 5.62 -7.18
C LEU A 293 1.97 6.80 -7.16
N ASN A 294 1.13 6.84 -6.13
CA ASN A 294 0.34 8.02 -5.76
C ASN A 294 0.64 8.41 -4.31
N VAL A 295 0.84 9.71 -4.06
CA VAL A 295 1.00 10.27 -2.70
C VAL A 295 0.02 11.41 -2.52
N VAL A 296 -0.82 11.34 -1.49
CA VAL A 296 -1.81 12.36 -1.13
C VAL A 296 -1.54 12.83 0.30
N GLY A 297 -1.34 14.13 0.47
CA GLY A 297 -1.00 14.74 1.76
C GLY A 297 -2.18 14.97 2.69
N GLY A 298 -3.36 15.18 2.11
CA GLY A 298 -4.63 15.32 2.82
C GLY A 298 -5.49 14.06 2.70
N LYS A 299 -6.80 14.28 2.64
CA LYS A 299 -7.80 13.21 2.60
C LYS A 299 -8.00 12.70 1.17
N THR A 300 -8.25 11.41 1.06
CA THR A 300 -8.63 10.75 -0.19
C THR A 300 -10.08 10.29 -0.09
N ASN A 301 -10.96 10.80 -0.95
CA ASN A 301 -12.35 10.37 -1.06
C ASN A 301 -12.62 9.87 -2.49
N GLY A 302 -12.61 8.57 -2.72
CA GLY A 302 -12.83 8.00 -4.05
C GLY A 302 -11.98 6.76 -4.33
N VAL A 303 -11.52 6.63 -5.58
CA VAL A 303 -10.74 5.50 -6.08
C VAL A 303 -9.29 5.93 -6.33
N GLN A 304 -8.34 5.22 -5.72
CA GLN A 304 -6.92 5.45 -5.89
C GLN A 304 -6.21 4.17 -6.34
N LEU A 305 -5.61 4.19 -7.54
CA LEU A 305 -4.98 3.03 -8.16
C LEU A 305 -3.50 3.31 -8.42
N ALA A 306 -2.61 2.42 -7.96
CA ALA A 306 -1.19 2.48 -8.29
C ALA A 306 -0.62 1.11 -8.67
N GLY A 307 0.30 1.08 -9.65
CA GLY A 307 1.00 -0.15 -10.01
C GLY A 307 1.91 -0.68 -8.89
N VAL A 308 2.43 0.19 -8.01
CA VAL A 308 3.31 -0.22 -6.91
C VAL A 308 2.81 0.27 -5.56
N HIS A 309 2.67 1.59 -5.38
CA HIS A 309 2.51 2.17 -4.04
C HIS A 309 1.48 3.30 -3.97
N ASN A 310 0.54 3.21 -3.03
CA ASN A 310 -0.29 4.35 -2.64
C ASN A 310 0.03 4.79 -1.21
N GLN A 311 0.12 6.11 -1.00
CA GLN A 311 0.30 6.69 0.33
C GLN A 311 -0.70 7.84 0.55
N VAL A 312 -1.45 7.78 1.66
CA VAL A 312 -2.36 8.83 2.13
C VAL A 312 -1.93 9.25 3.53
N LEU A 313 -1.55 10.52 3.70
CA LEU A 313 -0.99 11.04 4.96
C LEU A 313 -2.05 11.54 5.95
N ASP A 314 -3.32 11.29 5.66
CA ASP A 314 -4.48 11.62 6.48
C ASP A 314 -5.49 10.45 6.37
N SER A 315 -6.80 10.70 6.32
CA SER A 315 -7.83 9.67 6.17
C SER A 315 -8.15 9.28 4.72
N MET A 316 -8.54 8.01 4.51
CA MET A 316 -9.07 7.51 3.24
C MET A 316 -10.54 7.07 3.37
N ARG A 317 -11.38 7.49 2.43
CA ARG A 317 -12.74 6.97 2.22
C ARG A 317 -12.90 6.49 0.78
N GLY A 318 -13.24 5.22 0.57
CA GLY A 318 -13.44 4.65 -0.77
C GLY A 318 -12.57 3.43 -1.05
N VAL A 319 -11.95 3.37 -2.23
CA VAL A 319 -11.21 2.19 -2.72
C VAL A 319 -9.77 2.56 -3.02
N GLN A 320 -8.81 1.80 -2.47
CA GLN A 320 -7.39 1.98 -2.74
C GLN A 320 -6.77 0.64 -3.17
N VAL A 321 -6.14 0.61 -4.35
CA VAL A 321 -5.52 -0.60 -4.92
C VAL A 321 -4.07 -0.31 -5.30
N GLY A 322 -3.14 -1.10 -4.77
CA GLY A 322 -1.70 -0.96 -4.99
C GLY A 322 -1.04 -2.29 -5.32
N GLY A 323 -0.20 -2.38 -6.34
CA GLY A 323 0.43 -3.66 -6.68
C GLY A 323 1.35 -4.22 -5.58
N VAL A 324 2.02 -3.36 -4.80
CA VAL A 324 2.90 -3.79 -3.70
C VAL A 324 2.35 -3.33 -2.36
N SER A 325 2.07 -2.03 -2.20
CA SER A 325 1.68 -1.51 -0.89
C SER A 325 0.69 -0.35 -0.92
N ASN A 326 -0.12 -0.30 0.13
CA ASN A 326 -1.04 0.77 0.44
C ASN A 326 -0.82 1.22 1.88
N ILE A 327 -0.54 2.51 2.09
CA ILE A 327 -0.30 3.08 3.42
C ILE A 327 -1.24 4.25 3.66
N VAL A 328 -1.95 4.22 4.79
CA VAL A 328 -2.80 5.31 5.28
C VAL A 328 -2.37 5.68 6.70
N GLU A 329 -1.96 6.94 6.90
CA GLU A 329 -1.51 7.46 8.20
C GLU A 329 -2.68 7.78 9.15
N GLY A 330 -3.87 8.01 8.62
CA GLY A 330 -5.11 8.18 9.39
C GLY A 330 -6.00 6.94 9.37
N SER A 331 -7.29 7.16 9.56
CA SER A 331 -8.32 6.11 9.50
C SER A 331 -8.77 5.84 8.06
N THR A 332 -9.25 4.62 7.82
CA THR A 332 -9.79 4.17 6.54
C THR A 332 -11.25 3.73 6.69
N ASN A 333 -12.14 4.28 5.87
CA ASN A 333 -13.51 3.78 5.70
C ASN A 333 -13.69 3.32 4.24
N GLY A 334 -13.63 2.00 4.00
CA GLY A 334 -13.76 1.45 2.66
C GLY A 334 -12.91 0.21 2.41
N VAL A 335 -12.37 0.09 1.19
CA VAL A 335 -11.68 -1.11 0.70
C VAL A 335 -10.22 -0.80 0.37
N GLN A 336 -9.29 -1.57 0.93
CA GLN A 336 -7.86 -1.48 0.63
C GLN A 336 -7.33 -2.82 0.13
N ILE A 337 -6.77 -2.86 -1.08
CA ILE A 337 -6.24 -4.08 -1.71
C ILE A 337 -4.78 -3.88 -2.11
N SER A 338 -3.88 -4.73 -1.64
CA SER A 338 -2.47 -4.67 -2.07
C SER A 338 -1.78 -6.01 -2.20
N GLY A 339 -0.84 -6.13 -3.14
CA GLY A 339 -0.15 -7.41 -3.38
C GLY A 339 0.77 -7.86 -2.24
N VAL A 340 1.32 -6.96 -1.43
CA VAL A 340 2.24 -7.34 -0.34
C VAL A 340 1.79 -6.80 1.01
N VAL A 341 1.82 -5.47 1.20
CA VAL A 341 1.61 -4.84 2.52
C VAL A 341 0.51 -3.80 2.48
N GLY A 342 -0.48 -3.94 3.36
CA GLY A 342 -1.49 -2.93 3.63
C GLY A 342 -1.32 -2.42 5.06
N GLN A 343 -1.17 -1.11 5.24
CA GLN A 343 -0.97 -0.51 6.55
C GLN A 343 -1.93 0.66 6.77
N ILE A 344 -2.65 0.61 7.90
CA ILE A 344 -3.53 1.68 8.38
C ILE A 344 -3.08 2.03 9.81
N HIS A 345 -2.71 3.29 10.03
CA HIS A 345 -2.26 3.76 11.34
C HIS A 345 -3.43 4.11 12.26
N GLY A 346 -4.54 4.61 11.72
CA GLY A 346 -5.76 4.87 12.47
C GLY A 346 -6.67 3.65 12.57
N ASP A 347 -7.97 3.93 12.65
CA ASP A 347 -9.02 2.91 12.66
C ASP A 347 -9.38 2.46 11.24
N MET A 348 -9.90 1.25 11.12
CA MET A 348 -10.38 0.67 9.87
C MET A 348 -11.85 0.29 10.01
N GLU A 349 -12.67 0.79 9.09
CA GLU A 349 -14.03 0.33 8.85
C GLU A 349 -14.14 -0.16 7.40
N GLY A 350 -14.47 -1.45 7.18
CA GLY A 350 -14.62 -2.02 5.83
C GLY A 350 -13.77 -3.26 5.55
N VAL A 351 -13.05 -3.30 4.44
CA VAL A 351 -12.31 -4.49 3.98
C VAL A 351 -10.85 -4.15 3.67
N GLN A 352 -9.94 -4.95 4.19
CA GLN A 352 -8.51 -4.84 3.95
C GLN A 352 -8.01 -6.22 3.46
N ALA A 353 -7.52 -6.30 2.22
CA ALA A 353 -7.07 -7.53 1.59
C ALA A 353 -5.62 -7.43 1.07
N GLN A 354 -4.71 -8.25 1.60
CA GLN A 354 -3.28 -8.23 1.29
C GLN A 354 -2.80 -9.58 0.78
N GLY A 355 -1.85 -9.58 -0.16
CA GLY A 355 -1.18 -10.82 -0.54
C GLY A 355 -0.26 -11.37 0.55
N VAL A 356 0.30 -10.54 1.46
CA VAL A 356 1.21 -11.02 2.50
C VAL A 356 0.81 -10.54 3.90
N VAL A 357 0.90 -9.24 4.20
CA VAL A 357 0.70 -8.73 5.57
C VAL A 357 -0.24 -7.53 5.62
N GLY A 358 -1.31 -7.65 6.40
CA GLY A 358 -2.23 -6.57 6.76
C GLY A 358 -1.96 -6.05 8.17
N ILE A 359 -1.80 -4.73 8.33
CA ILE A 359 -1.53 -4.07 9.62
C ILE A 359 -2.55 -2.95 9.84
N VAL A 360 -3.20 -2.96 11.01
CA VAL A 360 -4.03 -1.87 11.53
C VAL A 360 -3.56 -1.55 12.96
N LYS A 361 -3.07 -0.33 13.18
CA LYS A 361 -2.64 0.10 14.54
C LYS A 361 -3.81 0.52 15.44
N GLY A 362 -4.90 1.00 14.86
CA GLY A 362 -6.14 1.31 15.57
C GLY A 362 -7.07 0.11 15.74
N ASN A 363 -8.37 0.39 15.75
CA ASN A 363 -9.42 -0.61 15.82
C ASN A 363 -9.86 -1.06 14.42
N VAL A 364 -10.39 -2.28 14.32
CA VAL A 364 -10.97 -2.84 13.10
C VAL A 364 -12.45 -3.11 13.32
N ALA A 365 -13.28 -2.58 12.44
CA ALA A 365 -14.68 -2.93 12.25
C ALA A 365 -14.87 -3.43 10.81
N GLY A 366 -14.70 -4.73 10.59
CA GLY A 366 -14.78 -5.31 9.24
C GLY A 366 -13.91 -6.54 9.02
N TRP A 367 -13.37 -6.67 7.81
CA TRP A 367 -12.69 -7.88 7.34
C TRP A 367 -11.23 -7.60 6.99
N GLN A 368 -10.32 -8.32 7.63
CA GLN A 368 -8.90 -8.34 7.26
C GLN A 368 -8.52 -9.71 6.70
N VAL A 369 -8.00 -9.73 5.48
CA VAL A 369 -7.64 -10.97 4.77
C VAL A 369 -6.21 -10.83 4.25
N SER A 370 -5.31 -11.72 4.68
CA SER A 370 -3.90 -11.67 4.27
C SER A 370 -3.37 -13.04 3.89
N GLY A 371 -2.44 -13.14 2.93
CA GLY A 371 -1.83 -14.43 2.62
C GLY A 371 -1.01 -15.01 3.78
N VAL A 372 -0.32 -14.17 4.57
CA VAL A 372 0.53 -14.63 5.68
C VAL A 372 -0.04 -14.23 7.03
N SER A 373 -0.21 -12.93 7.32
CA SER A 373 -0.64 -12.52 8.66
C SER A 373 -1.43 -11.21 8.68
N ASN A 374 -2.40 -11.13 9.61
CA ASN A 374 -3.08 -9.89 9.96
C ASN A 374 -2.70 -9.45 11.37
N HIS A 375 -2.46 -8.15 11.54
CA HIS A 375 -2.14 -7.54 12.83
C HIS A 375 -3.10 -6.40 13.13
N THR A 376 -3.84 -6.51 14.24
CA THR A 376 -4.62 -5.41 14.82
C THR A 376 -4.10 -5.12 16.22
N TYR A 377 -3.60 -3.91 16.45
CA TYR A 377 -3.13 -3.52 17.79
C TYR A 377 -4.27 -3.06 18.71
N GLY A 378 -5.39 -2.58 18.15
CA GLY A 378 -6.60 -2.21 18.88
C GLY A 378 -7.61 -3.36 19.04
N ASN A 379 -8.89 -2.99 19.15
CA ASN A 379 -9.99 -3.94 19.17
C ASN A 379 -10.31 -4.42 17.75
N MET A 380 -10.72 -5.67 17.62
CA MET A 380 -11.15 -6.26 16.35
C MET A 380 -12.62 -6.67 16.45
N SER A 381 -13.44 -6.20 15.52
CA SER A 381 -14.83 -6.61 15.34
C SER A 381 -15.06 -7.03 13.89
N GLY A 382 -15.44 -8.29 13.66
CA GLY A 382 -15.64 -8.84 12.30
C GLY A 382 -14.84 -10.12 12.03
N ALA A 383 -14.09 -10.16 10.93
CA ALA A 383 -13.34 -11.35 10.51
C ALA A 383 -11.85 -11.06 10.22
N GLN A 384 -10.94 -11.88 10.74
CA GLN A 384 -9.51 -11.87 10.44
C GLN A 384 -9.12 -13.24 9.87
N ILE A 385 -8.63 -13.27 8.63
CA ILE A 385 -8.33 -14.51 7.92
C ILE A 385 -6.92 -14.42 7.36
N SER A 386 -6.06 -15.38 7.70
CA SER A 386 -4.68 -15.40 7.24
C SER A 386 -4.16 -16.80 6.96
N GLY A 387 -3.22 -16.98 6.04
CA GLY A 387 -2.59 -18.30 5.86
C GLY A 387 -1.82 -18.76 7.11
N VAL A 388 -1.06 -17.88 7.77
CA VAL A 388 -0.17 -18.30 8.88
C VAL A 388 -0.78 -17.97 10.25
N TYR A 389 -0.91 -16.69 10.59
CA TYR A 389 -1.44 -16.31 11.91
C TYR A 389 -2.15 -14.95 11.91
N ASN A 390 -3.13 -14.81 12.81
CA ASN A 390 -3.75 -13.52 13.13
C ASN A 390 -3.35 -13.05 14.53
N TYR A 391 -3.12 -11.76 14.68
CA TYR A 391 -2.81 -11.11 15.95
C TYR A 391 -3.82 -10.00 16.29
N ALA A 392 -4.36 -10.03 17.50
CA ALA A 392 -5.16 -8.98 18.09
C ALA A 392 -4.61 -8.55 19.46
N GLY A 393 -4.23 -7.27 19.58
CA GLY A 393 -3.66 -6.69 20.80
C GLY A 393 -4.68 -6.49 21.93
N ARG A 394 -5.98 -6.40 21.59
CA ARG A 394 -7.07 -6.20 22.56
C ARG A 394 -8.21 -7.21 22.34
N ASP A 395 -9.45 -6.77 22.49
CA ASP A 395 -10.64 -7.62 22.41
C ASP A 395 -10.96 -7.99 20.96
N VAL A 396 -11.44 -9.21 20.77
CA VAL A 396 -11.93 -9.75 19.50
C VAL A 396 -13.42 -10.07 19.65
N ASN A 397 -14.26 -9.43 18.84
CA ASN A 397 -15.68 -9.72 18.73
C ASN A 397 -15.96 -10.21 17.30
N GLY A 398 -15.86 -11.52 17.06
CA GLY A 398 -15.96 -12.09 15.72
C GLY A 398 -15.13 -13.34 15.50
N ALA A 399 -14.60 -13.52 14.29
CA ALA A 399 -13.87 -14.71 13.88
C ALA A 399 -12.40 -14.43 13.56
N GLN A 400 -11.50 -15.29 14.02
CA GLN A 400 -10.12 -15.36 13.56
C GLN A 400 -9.84 -16.76 13.01
N ILE A 401 -9.34 -16.83 11.77
CA ILE A 401 -9.12 -18.09 11.04
C ILE A 401 -7.72 -18.08 10.45
N SER A 402 -6.94 -19.11 10.74
CA SER A 402 -5.58 -19.27 10.21
C SER A 402 -5.11 -20.72 10.14
N ASP A 403 -4.17 -21.03 9.26
CA ASP A 403 -3.65 -22.40 9.18
C ASP A 403 -2.77 -22.75 10.38
N LEU A 404 -1.96 -21.84 10.93
CA LEU A 404 -1.17 -22.15 12.13
C LEU A 404 -1.89 -21.77 13.41
N GLY A 405 -2.14 -20.48 13.62
CA GLY A 405 -2.78 -20.08 14.87
C GLY A 405 -3.16 -18.62 15.05
N ASN A 406 -4.00 -18.38 16.06
CA ASN A 406 -4.51 -17.05 16.38
C ASN A 406 -4.06 -16.62 17.78
N ILE A 407 -3.66 -15.36 17.92
CA ILE A 407 -3.18 -14.79 19.18
C ILE A 407 -4.01 -13.56 19.54
N SER A 408 -4.63 -13.59 20.72
CA SER A 408 -5.43 -12.49 21.25
C SER A 408 -5.07 -12.16 22.69
N HIS A 409 -4.59 -10.93 22.93
CA HIS A 409 -4.19 -10.48 24.27
C HIS A 409 -5.35 -9.98 25.15
N GLY A 410 -6.54 -9.77 24.56
CA GLY A 410 -7.76 -9.40 25.27
C GLY A 410 -8.78 -10.54 25.40
N THR A 411 -10.05 -10.16 25.35
CA THR A 411 -11.20 -11.07 25.41
C THR A 411 -11.64 -11.48 24.03
N VAL A 412 -11.79 -12.78 23.80
CA VAL A 412 -12.33 -13.35 22.55
C VAL A 412 -13.79 -13.72 22.75
N ARG A 413 -14.68 -12.97 22.09
CA ARG A 413 -16.12 -13.20 21.98
C ARG A 413 -16.45 -13.62 20.53
N GLY A 414 -16.31 -14.91 20.24
CA GLY A 414 -16.59 -15.45 18.92
C GLY A 414 -15.81 -16.72 18.64
N VAL A 415 -15.25 -16.88 17.45
CA VAL A 415 -14.56 -18.11 17.02
C VAL A 415 -13.09 -17.84 16.75
N GLN A 416 -12.21 -18.70 17.29
CA GLN A 416 -10.81 -18.77 16.93
C GLN A 416 -10.52 -20.16 16.35
N LEU A 417 -10.17 -20.23 15.08
CA LEU A 417 -9.82 -21.46 14.38
C LEU A 417 -8.38 -21.37 13.89
N GLY A 418 -7.52 -22.18 14.50
CA GLY A 418 -6.09 -22.28 14.21
C GLY A 418 -5.72 -23.74 14.24
N VAL A 419 -5.20 -24.32 13.14
CA VAL A 419 -5.01 -25.79 13.09
C VAL A 419 -4.04 -26.24 14.18
N LEU A 420 -2.94 -25.53 14.38
CA LEU A 420 -1.95 -25.90 15.39
C LEU A 420 -2.27 -25.32 16.76
N PHE A 421 -2.50 -24.01 16.84
CA PHE A 421 -2.71 -23.40 18.15
C PHE A 421 -3.66 -22.19 18.15
N ASN A 422 -4.28 -21.94 19.30
CA ASN A 422 -4.95 -20.68 19.58
C ASN A 422 -4.57 -20.17 20.96
N TYR A 423 -4.43 -18.86 21.09
CA TYR A 423 -4.20 -18.18 22.35
C TYR A 423 -5.22 -17.05 22.56
N ALA A 424 -5.83 -17.03 23.74
CA ALA A 424 -6.65 -15.91 24.21
C ALA A 424 -6.41 -15.66 25.69
N ARG A 425 -6.29 -14.40 26.12
CA ARG A 425 -6.25 -14.11 27.57
C ARG A 425 -7.56 -14.54 28.23
N HIS A 426 -8.70 -14.06 27.71
CA HIS A 426 -10.02 -14.45 28.20
C HIS A 426 -10.87 -15.02 27.07
N LEU A 427 -11.21 -16.31 27.14
CA LEU A 427 -12.09 -16.94 26.14
C LEU A 427 -13.55 -16.94 26.61
N LYS A 428 -14.42 -16.24 25.87
CA LYS A 428 -15.88 -16.29 26.04
C LYS A 428 -16.60 -17.02 24.90
N GLY A 429 -15.88 -17.33 23.81
CA GLY A 429 -16.40 -18.00 22.63
C GLY A 429 -15.90 -19.44 22.45
N VAL A 430 -15.51 -19.80 21.23
CA VAL A 430 -15.03 -21.14 20.87
C VAL A 430 -13.61 -21.05 20.31
N GLN A 431 -12.72 -21.92 20.79
CA GLN A 431 -11.39 -22.16 20.22
C GLN A 431 -11.34 -23.57 19.63
N ILE A 432 -10.81 -23.69 18.41
CA ILE A 432 -10.63 -24.96 17.69
C ILE A 432 -9.20 -25.02 17.15
N GLY A 433 -8.43 -26.01 17.63
CA GLY A 433 -7.04 -26.22 17.24
C GLY A 433 -6.41 -27.38 18.00
N LEU A 434 -5.27 -27.90 17.55
CA LEU A 434 -4.58 -28.99 18.28
C LEU A 434 -4.21 -28.57 19.71
N VAL A 435 -3.74 -27.34 19.90
CA VAL A 435 -3.37 -26.78 21.21
C VAL A 435 -4.10 -25.47 21.45
N ASN A 436 -5.04 -25.44 22.40
CA ASN A 436 -5.71 -24.20 22.78
C ASN A 436 -5.23 -23.73 24.14
N ILE A 437 -4.87 -22.45 24.23
CA ILE A 437 -4.32 -21.84 25.44
C ILE A 437 -5.18 -20.64 25.84
N ALA A 438 -5.57 -20.60 27.10
CA ALA A 438 -6.19 -19.43 27.69
C ALA A 438 -5.80 -19.22 29.16
N ASP A 439 -5.88 -17.98 29.65
CA ASP A 439 -5.74 -17.72 31.08
C ASP A 439 -7.02 -18.14 31.83
N THR A 440 -8.17 -17.71 31.30
CA THR A 440 -9.50 -18.09 31.80
C THR A 440 -10.43 -18.39 30.63
N SER A 441 -11.32 -19.36 30.77
CA SER A 441 -12.35 -19.65 29.76
C SER A 441 -13.72 -19.85 30.39
N SER A 442 -14.70 -19.09 29.92
CA SER A 442 -16.13 -19.38 30.11
C SER A 442 -16.76 -20.00 28.86
N GLY A 443 -15.97 -20.17 27.79
CA GLY A 443 -16.35 -20.69 26.48
C GLY A 443 -16.05 -22.18 26.30
N TYR A 444 -15.89 -22.61 25.05
CA TYR A 444 -15.56 -23.99 24.67
C TYR A 444 -14.18 -24.06 24.01
N THR A 445 -13.35 -25.00 24.44
CA THR A 445 -12.02 -25.26 23.87
C THR A 445 -12.01 -26.67 23.28
N ILE A 446 -11.79 -26.80 21.98
CA ILE A 446 -11.82 -28.06 21.24
C ILE A 446 -10.43 -28.29 20.66
N GLY A 447 -9.72 -29.28 21.21
CA GLY A 447 -8.34 -29.56 20.83
C GLY A 447 -7.76 -30.78 21.52
N LEU A 448 -6.66 -31.29 20.99
CA LEU A 448 -5.94 -32.40 21.60
C LEU A 448 -5.46 -32.03 23.00
N VAL A 449 -4.95 -30.80 23.15
CA VAL A 449 -4.46 -30.26 24.42
C VAL A 449 -5.11 -28.89 24.67
N ASN A 450 -5.81 -28.73 25.79
CA ASN A 450 -6.49 -27.49 26.15
C ASN A 450 -5.95 -26.96 27.48
N ILE A 451 -5.07 -25.96 27.44
CA ILE A 451 -4.45 -25.38 28.63
C ILE A 451 -5.21 -24.11 29.02
N VAL A 452 -6.10 -24.22 30.00
CA VAL A 452 -6.78 -23.06 30.59
C VAL A 452 -6.22 -22.82 31.98
N LYS A 453 -5.39 -21.80 32.21
CA LYS A 453 -4.61 -21.63 33.46
C LYS A 453 -5.48 -21.73 34.73
N HIS A 454 -6.61 -21.00 34.77
CA HIS A 454 -7.59 -21.07 35.86
C HIS A 454 -8.79 -21.97 35.52
N GLY A 455 -8.54 -23.05 34.79
CA GLY A 455 -9.55 -23.95 34.25
C GLY A 455 -9.49 -25.35 34.85
N TYR A 456 -9.85 -26.32 34.01
CA TYR A 456 -9.98 -27.72 34.36
C TYR A 456 -8.64 -28.43 34.18
N HIS A 457 -8.00 -28.82 35.29
CA HIS A 457 -6.80 -29.66 35.30
C HIS A 457 -7.05 -30.77 36.28
N LYS A 458 -7.17 -32.01 35.80
CA LYS A 458 -7.41 -33.15 36.68
C LYS A 458 -6.65 -34.37 36.23
N LEU A 459 -6.13 -35.13 37.18
CA LEU A 459 -5.53 -36.44 36.96
C LEU A 459 -6.43 -37.51 37.58
N SER A 460 -6.91 -38.45 36.79
CA SER A 460 -7.75 -39.54 37.29
C SER A 460 -7.02 -40.87 37.20
N ILE A 461 -7.09 -41.65 38.27
CA ILE A 461 -6.59 -43.03 38.33
C ILE A 461 -7.79 -43.91 38.63
N TYR A 462 -8.06 -44.89 37.76
CA TYR A 462 -9.28 -45.67 37.86
C TYR A 462 -9.14 -47.09 37.30
N THR A 463 -10.04 -47.96 37.75
CA THR A 463 -10.23 -49.32 37.25
C THR A 463 -11.56 -49.41 36.52
N GLY A 464 -11.66 -50.35 35.59
CA GLY A 464 -12.90 -50.68 34.92
C GLY A 464 -13.03 -52.17 34.64
N ASP A 465 -14.11 -52.51 33.96
CA ASP A 465 -14.50 -53.84 33.50
C ASP A 465 -13.50 -54.55 32.57
N VAL A 466 -12.76 -53.80 31.73
CA VAL A 466 -11.77 -54.37 30.78
C VAL A 466 -10.33 -54.10 31.20
N ILE A 467 -10.04 -52.85 31.57
CA ILE A 467 -8.68 -52.39 31.89
C ILE A 467 -8.63 -52.01 33.36
N ASN A 468 -7.73 -52.65 34.11
CA ASN A 468 -7.62 -52.56 35.57
C ASN A 468 -6.88 -51.29 36.01
N TYR A 469 -5.85 -50.86 35.29
CA TYR A 469 -5.08 -49.67 35.65
C TYR A 469 -5.20 -48.63 34.55
N ASN A 470 -5.94 -47.54 34.80
CA ASN A 470 -6.06 -46.43 33.85
C ASN A 470 -5.59 -45.14 34.52
N VAL A 471 -4.90 -44.31 33.74
CA VAL A 471 -4.52 -42.95 34.09
C VAL A 471 -5.07 -42.02 33.01
N ALA A 472 -5.86 -41.03 33.41
CA ALA A 472 -6.43 -40.05 32.51
C ALA A 472 -6.06 -38.63 32.95
N TRP A 473 -5.39 -37.91 32.06
CA TRP A 473 -5.12 -36.49 32.22
C TRP A 473 -6.21 -35.69 31.49
N LYS A 474 -6.92 -34.84 32.24
CA LYS A 474 -8.08 -34.09 31.77
C LYS A 474 -7.77 -32.59 31.81
N THR A 475 -7.94 -31.91 30.67
CA THR A 475 -7.57 -30.49 30.51
C THR A 475 -8.63 -29.67 29.77
N GLY A 476 -8.82 -28.40 30.15
CA GLY A 476 -9.69 -27.46 29.43
C GLY A 476 -10.66 -26.72 30.35
N SER A 477 -11.97 -26.88 30.14
CA SER A 477 -13.02 -26.24 30.94
C SER A 477 -14.01 -27.26 31.50
N SER A 478 -14.75 -26.93 32.55
CA SER A 478 -15.80 -27.82 33.08
C SER A 478 -16.96 -28.04 32.11
N LYS A 479 -17.18 -27.11 31.18
CA LYS A 479 -18.20 -27.21 30.11
C LYS A 479 -17.78 -28.19 29.01
N LEU A 480 -16.49 -28.27 28.73
CA LEU A 480 -15.88 -29.21 27.79
C LEU A 480 -14.38 -29.30 28.10
N TYR A 481 -13.92 -30.51 28.40
CA TYR A 481 -12.51 -30.84 28.61
C TYR A 481 -12.10 -32.00 27.72
N SER A 482 -10.81 -32.02 27.36
CA SER A 482 -10.16 -33.11 26.65
C SER A 482 -9.56 -34.09 27.63
N ILE A 483 -9.50 -35.36 27.23
CA ILE A 483 -9.03 -36.47 28.05
C ILE A 483 -7.94 -37.19 27.26
N LEU A 484 -6.72 -37.24 27.79
CA LEU A 484 -5.67 -38.14 27.34
C LEU A 484 -5.62 -39.30 28.33
N VAL A 485 -5.90 -40.51 27.84
CA VAL A 485 -6.02 -41.71 28.67
C VAL A 485 -5.02 -42.76 28.22
N ALA A 486 -4.33 -43.36 29.18
CA ALA A 486 -3.52 -44.55 29.00
C ALA A 486 -3.93 -45.60 30.03
N GLY A 487 -3.88 -46.87 29.68
CA GLY A 487 -4.23 -47.92 30.61
C GLY A 487 -3.57 -49.25 30.31
N MET A 488 -3.46 -50.11 31.31
CA MET A 488 -2.83 -51.42 31.19
C MET A 488 -3.46 -52.47 32.10
N ASN A 489 -3.32 -53.74 31.69
CA ASN A 489 -3.43 -54.91 32.55
C ASN A 489 -2.08 -55.60 32.70
N THR A 490 -1.83 -56.16 33.88
CA THR A 490 -0.61 -56.91 34.22
C THR A 490 -0.92 -58.39 34.47
N GLY A 491 0.11 -59.23 34.56
CA GLY A 491 -0.04 -60.68 34.76
C GLY A 491 -0.22 -61.44 33.44
N ASP A 492 -1.05 -62.49 33.45
CA ASP A 492 -1.26 -63.39 32.30
C ASP A 492 -2.33 -62.92 31.31
N ARG A 493 -2.86 -61.70 31.52
CA ARG A 493 -3.90 -61.08 30.68
C ARG A 493 -3.51 -59.65 30.30
N LYS A 494 -2.32 -59.47 29.72
CA LYS A 494 -1.78 -58.16 29.36
C LYS A 494 -2.64 -57.47 28.30
N VAL A 495 -2.83 -56.17 28.46
CA VAL A 495 -3.32 -55.28 27.39
C VAL A 495 -2.76 -53.91 27.69
N TYR A 496 -2.37 -53.19 26.66
CA TYR A 496 -1.99 -51.78 26.78
C TYR A 496 -2.96 -50.95 25.97
N SER A 497 -3.30 -49.77 26.45
CA SER A 497 -4.19 -48.87 25.74
C SER A 497 -3.73 -47.43 25.82
N PHE A 498 -4.01 -46.69 24.77
CA PHE A 498 -3.87 -45.24 24.74
C PHE A 498 -5.04 -44.67 23.95
N GLY A 499 -5.52 -43.48 24.33
CA GLY A 499 -6.70 -42.93 23.72
C GLY A 499 -6.93 -41.47 24.02
N TYR A 500 -7.95 -40.96 23.34
CA TYR A 500 -8.42 -39.60 23.48
C TYR A 500 -9.90 -39.59 23.80
N GLY A 501 -10.35 -38.57 24.51
CA GLY A 501 -11.76 -38.36 24.76
C GLY A 501 -12.10 -36.91 25.06
N ILE A 502 -13.39 -36.71 25.22
CA ILE A 502 -13.97 -35.44 25.64
C ILE A 502 -14.96 -35.70 26.76
N GLY A 503 -15.13 -34.72 27.63
CA GLY A 503 -16.11 -34.82 28.71
C GLY A 503 -16.68 -33.49 29.12
N ARG A 504 -17.76 -33.58 29.88
CA ARG A 504 -18.45 -32.44 30.48
C ARG A 504 -18.86 -32.76 31.91
N GLU A 505 -18.81 -31.75 32.77
CA GLU A 505 -19.34 -31.83 34.13
C GLU A 505 -20.68 -31.09 34.26
N PHE A 506 -21.59 -31.72 35.00
CA PHE A 506 -22.86 -31.17 35.44
C PHE A 506 -22.81 -31.11 36.97
N ASN A 507 -22.51 -29.93 37.52
CA ASN A 507 -22.45 -29.72 38.96
C ASN A 507 -23.86 -29.62 39.54
N PHE A 508 -24.21 -30.49 40.48
CA PHE A 508 -25.47 -30.39 41.24
C PHE A 508 -25.30 -29.49 42.46
N ASN A 509 -24.19 -29.65 43.18
CA ASN A 509 -23.79 -28.80 44.30
C ASN A 509 -22.26 -28.79 44.45
N LYS A 510 -21.72 -28.20 45.53
CA LYS A 510 -20.27 -28.09 45.78
C LYS A 510 -19.54 -29.44 45.99
N HIS A 511 -20.27 -30.49 46.34
CA HIS A 511 -19.74 -31.83 46.58
C HIS A 511 -20.08 -32.84 45.48
N LEU A 512 -21.28 -32.76 44.90
CA LEU A 512 -21.80 -33.77 43.99
C LEU A 512 -21.92 -33.23 42.56
N PHE A 513 -21.36 -33.97 41.60
CA PHE A 513 -21.47 -33.65 40.18
C PHE A 513 -21.53 -34.92 39.31
N LEU A 514 -22.17 -34.81 38.15
CA LEU A 514 -22.21 -35.85 37.13
C LEU A 514 -21.18 -35.52 36.04
N GLY A 515 -20.25 -36.43 35.79
CA GLY A 515 -19.34 -36.36 34.64
C GLY A 515 -19.84 -37.26 33.53
N VAL A 516 -19.99 -36.73 32.31
CA VAL A 516 -20.28 -37.55 31.12
C VAL A 516 -19.07 -37.47 30.20
N GLU A 517 -18.44 -38.62 29.97
CA GLU A 517 -17.22 -38.73 29.16
C GLU A 517 -17.43 -39.65 27.98
N ILE A 518 -16.79 -39.33 26.85
CA ILE A 518 -16.69 -40.20 25.68
C ILE A 518 -15.21 -40.35 25.39
N THR A 519 -14.71 -41.59 25.30
CA THR A 519 -13.31 -41.87 24.91
C THR A 519 -13.25 -42.90 23.80
N ALA A 520 -12.24 -42.78 22.95
CA ALA A 520 -11.80 -43.83 22.05
C ALA A 520 -10.36 -44.22 22.43
N GLN A 521 -10.15 -45.50 22.76
CA GLN A 521 -8.86 -46.06 23.16
C GLN A 521 -8.44 -47.15 22.19
N ASN A 522 -7.24 -47.08 21.64
CA ASN A 522 -6.65 -48.21 20.92
C ASN A 522 -6.15 -49.23 21.93
N THR A 523 -6.38 -50.52 21.68
CA THR A 523 -5.97 -51.62 22.56
C THR A 523 -4.94 -52.50 21.87
N TYR A 524 -3.78 -52.64 22.50
CA TYR A 524 -2.67 -53.45 22.03
C TYR A 524 -2.59 -54.77 22.79
N THR A 525 -2.69 -55.87 22.05
CA THR A 525 -2.68 -57.25 22.55
C THR A 525 -1.51 -58.09 22.01
N GLY A 526 -0.40 -57.43 21.64
CA GLY A 526 0.83 -58.08 21.20
C GLY A 526 0.94 -58.29 19.69
N SER A 527 -0.10 -58.01 18.91
CA SER A 527 -0.09 -57.98 17.45
C SER A 527 -0.15 -56.53 16.96
N ASP A 528 0.76 -56.13 16.07
CA ASP A 528 0.73 -54.81 15.42
C ASP A 528 -0.22 -54.79 14.20
N GLU A 529 -0.69 -55.97 13.75
CA GLU A 529 -1.58 -56.13 12.60
C GLU A 529 -3.07 -56.01 12.96
N ASP A 530 -3.40 -55.96 14.26
CA ASP A 530 -4.77 -56.00 14.75
C ASP A 530 -5.26 -54.57 15.06
N PHE A 531 -6.08 -54.00 14.17
CA PHE A 531 -6.84 -52.80 14.53
C PHE A 531 -7.89 -53.16 15.58
N SER A 532 -7.76 -52.60 16.79
CA SER A 532 -8.67 -52.80 17.91
C SER A 532 -8.89 -51.48 18.65
N GLN A 533 -10.14 -51.02 18.69
CA GLN A 533 -10.53 -49.77 19.28
C GLN A 533 -11.71 -49.94 20.24
N LEU A 534 -11.56 -49.43 21.45
CA LEU A 534 -12.55 -49.41 22.51
C LEU A 534 -13.13 -48.01 22.66
N ILE A 535 -14.35 -47.81 22.17
CA ILE A 535 -15.11 -46.57 22.34
C ILE A 535 -16.00 -46.72 23.58
N ARG A 536 -15.98 -45.75 24.49
CA ARG A 536 -16.74 -45.81 25.75
C ARG A 536 -17.47 -44.51 26.01
N VAL A 537 -18.76 -44.62 26.34
CA VAL A 537 -19.57 -43.53 26.91
C VAL A 537 -19.75 -43.80 28.39
N ARG A 538 -19.35 -42.85 29.24
CA ARG A 538 -19.21 -43.05 30.68
C ARG A 538 -19.86 -41.93 31.47
N PRO A 539 -21.15 -42.08 31.84
CA PRO A 539 -21.73 -41.28 32.91
C PRO A 539 -21.18 -41.74 34.27
N SER A 540 -20.60 -40.83 35.03
CA SER A 540 -20.01 -41.10 36.34
C SER A 540 -20.53 -40.12 37.38
N LEU A 541 -20.99 -40.65 38.51
CA LEU A 541 -21.32 -39.82 39.66
C LEU A 541 -20.03 -39.57 40.44
N ASN A 542 -19.74 -38.30 40.70
CA ASN A 542 -18.52 -37.88 41.35
C ASN A 542 -18.84 -37.18 42.68
N TYR A 543 -18.10 -37.52 43.73
CA TYR A 543 -18.20 -36.90 45.04
C TYR A 543 -16.87 -36.27 45.45
N ARG A 544 -16.86 -34.95 45.64
CA ARG A 544 -15.70 -34.15 46.05
C ARG A 544 -15.54 -34.24 47.57
N ILE A 545 -14.52 -34.99 47.98
CA ILE A 545 -14.13 -35.20 49.37
C ILE A 545 -13.43 -33.94 49.91
N SER A 546 -12.57 -33.34 49.10
CA SER A 546 -11.86 -32.09 49.40
C SER A 546 -11.60 -31.30 48.12
N ASP A 547 -11.04 -30.09 48.24
CA ASP A 547 -10.68 -29.27 47.07
C ASP A 547 -9.59 -29.89 46.19
N LYS A 548 -8.93 -30.96 46.65
CA LYS A 548 -7.85 -31.65 45.94
C LYS A 548 -8.20 -33.05 45.44
N ILE A 549 -9.28 -33.67 45.94
CA ILE A 549 -9.59 -35.09 45.70
C ILE A 549 -11.09 -35.31 45.55
N SER A 550 -11.49 -36.08 44.53
CA SER A 550 -12.83 -36.62 44.37
C SER A 550 -12.80 -38.11 44.04
N ILE A 551 -13.83 -38.84 44.47
CA ILE A 551 -14.07 -40.23 44.06
C ILE A 551 -15.19 -40.27 43.03
N PHE A 552 -15.15 -41.26 42.15
CA PHE A 552 -16.20 -41.45 41.16
C PHE A 552 -16.47 -42.92 40.88
N ALA A 553 -17.71 -43.21 40.50
CA ALA A 553 -18.13 -44.50 39.99
C ALA A 553 -19.31 -44.32 39.03
N GLY A 554 -19.45 -45.25 38.08
CA GLY A 554 -20.60 -45.25 37.18
C GLY A 554 -20.56 -46.35 36.14
N PRO A 555 -21.69 -46.58 35.46
CA PRO A 555 -21.74 -47.52 34.34
C PRO A 555 -20.97 -46.98 33.13
N SER A 556 -20.63 -47.86 32.21
CA SER A 556 -20.08 -47.48 30.90
C SER A 556 -20.78 -48.25 29.80
N LEU A 557 -21.20 -47.57 28.74
CA LEU A 557 -21.50 -48.24 27.49
C LEU A 557 -20.20 -48.38 26.71
N SER A 558 -19.76 -49.62 26.47
CA SER A 558 -18.52 -49.93 25.79
C SER A 558 -18.82 -50.55 24.42
N LEU A 559 -18.12 -50.08 23.39
CA LEU A 559 -18.17 -50.57 22.02
C LEU A 559 -16.73 -50.95 21.62
N HIS A 560 -16.49 -52.22 21.38
CA HIS A 560 -15.21 -52.73 20.90
C HIS A 560 -15.33 -53.00 19.41
N VAL A 561 -14.61 -52.23 18.61
CA VAL A 561 -14.55 -52.34 17.15
C VAL A 561 -13.18 -52.90 16.78
N TYR A 562 -13.16 -53.94 15.96
CA TYR A 562 -11.94 -54.61 15.53
C TYR A 562 -12.12 -55.23 14.14
N ASP A 563 -11.01 -55.40 13.42
CA ASP A 563 -11.00 -56.07 12.11
C ASP A 563 -10.71 -57.58 12.28
N LYS A 564 -9.54 -57.90 12.85
CA LYS A 564 -9.17 -59.24 13.31
C LYS A 564 -8.80 -59.18 14.78
N TRP A 565 -9.22 -60.21 15.51
CA TRP A 565 -8.92 -60.34 16.93
C TRP A 565 -8.09 -61.61 17.14
N ASN A 566 -6.76 -61.47 17.20
CA ASN A 566 -5.84 -62.58 17.42
C ASN A 566 -4.77 -62.22 18.46
N PRO A 567 -5.17 -62.01 19.73
CA PRO A 567 -4.25 -61.63 20.80
C PRO A 567 -3.17 -62.70 21.00
N LYS A 568 -1.92 -62.28 21.25
CA LYS A 568 -0.82 -63.22 21.52
C LYS A 568 -0.98 -63.91 22.88
N PRO A 569 -0.42 -65.11 23.08
CA PRO A 569 -0.39 -65.75 24.40
C PRO A 569 0.16 -64.81 25.48
N GLY A 570 -0.51 -64.76 26.63
CA GLY A 570 -0.21 -63.83 27.73
C GLY A 570 -0.85 -62.44 27.61
N TYR A 571 -1.56 -62.16 26.51
CA TYR A 571 -2.42 -60.99 26.36
C TYR A 571 -3.89 -61.34 26.59
N LEU A 572 -4.72 -60.31 26.77
CA LEU A 572 -6.14 -60.44 27.03
C LEU A 572 -6.84 -61.18 25.87
N PRO A 573 -7.42 -62.38 26.10
CA PRO A 573 -7.88 -63.24 25.00
C PRO A 573 -9.19 -62.79 24.37
N GLU A 574 -10.00 -62.01 25.09
CA GLU A 574 -11.33 -61.55 24.64
C GLU A 574 -11.71 -60.23 25.31
N ILE A 575 -12.46 -59.40 24.59
CA ILE A 575 -13.05 -58.14 25.06
C ILE A 575 -14.49 -58.05 24.52
N PRO A 576 -15.53 -58.06 25.39
CA PRO A 576 -15.45 -58.16 26.85
C PRO A 576 -15.12 -59.58 27.35
N GLY A 577 -14.84 -59.71 28.64
CA GLY A 577 -14.68 -61.03 29.28
C GLY A 577 -15.98 -61.86 29.30
N PRO A 578 -15.90 -63.14 29.70
CA PRO A 578 -16.98 -64.11 29.53
C PRO A 578 -18.16 -63.88 30.50
N ALA A 579 -17.95 -63.03 31.51
CA ALA A 579 -18.98 -62.62 32.47
C ALA A 579 -19.97 -61.58 31.93
N TYR A 580 -19.75 -61.05 30.71
CA TYR A 580 -20.60 -60.04 30.11
C TYR A 580 -21.46 -60.63 28.99
N HIS A 581 -22.63 -60.02 28.76
CA HIS A 581 -23.52 -60.35 27.66
C HIS A 581 -23.40 -59.30 26.56
N PRO A 582 -22.51 -59.48 25.56
CA PRO A 582 -22.34 -58.52 24.49
C PRO A 582 -23.50 -58.59 23.49
N PHE A 583 -23.88 -57.44 22.94
CA PHE A 583 -24.67 -57.33 21.72
C PHE A 583 -23.73 -57.11 20.53
N LYS A 584 -24.06 -57.69 19.37
CA LYS A 584 -23.21 -57.58 18.17
C LYS A 584 -23.32 -56.20 17.50
N LEU A 585 -22.19 -55.69 17.03
CA LEU A 585 -22.10 -54.48 16.19
C LEU A 585 -21.81 -54.89 14.73
N GLY A 586 -22.69 -55.73 14.17
CA GLY A 586 -22.42 -56.40 12.90
C GLY A 586 -21.28 -57.43 13.04
N ASP A 587 -20.47 -57.56 12.00
CA ASP A 587 -19.33 -58.51 11.97
C ASP A 587 -18.03 -57.91 12.53
N SER A 588 -18.01 -56.61 12.82
CA SER A 588 -16.79 -55.85 13.12
C SER A 588 -16.68 -55.41 14.58
N GLY A 589 -17.48 -55.96 15.49
CA GLY A 589 -17.39 -55.58 16.89
C GLY A 589 -18.50 -56.08 17.82
N ASN A 590 -18.33 -55.77 19.11
CA ASN A 590 -19.25 -56.10 20.19
C ASN A 590 -19.49 -54.88 21.08
N GLY A 591 -20.71 -54.73 21.61
CA GLY A 591 -21.06 -53.72 22.59
C GLY A 591 -21.59 -54.35 23.89
N TRP A 592 -21.37 -53.71 25.03
CA TRP A 592 -21.89 -54.17 26.33
C TRP A 592 -21.98 -53.03 27.35
N ILE A 593 -22.65 -53.30 28.47
CA ILE A 593 -22.68 -52.42 29.63
C ILE A 593 -21.62 -52.90 30.62
N GLY A 594 -20.66 -52.03 30.91
CA GLY A 594 -19.59 -52.20 31.88
C GLY A 594 -19.67 -51.18 33.03
N TRP A 595 -18.57 -51.03 33.74
CA TRP A 595 -18.46 -50.12 34.88
C TRP A 595 -17.05 -49.52 34.99
N GLN A 596 -16.96 -48.42 35.73
CA GLN A 596 -15.69 -47.83 36.18
C GLN A 596 -15.82 -47.27 37.60
N ALA A 597 -14.70 -47.27 38.32
CA ALA A 597 -14.57 -46.61 39.60
C ALA A 597 -13.14 -46.12 39.81
N GLY A 598 -12.97 -44.96 40.45
CA GLY A 598 -11.65 -44.40 40.66
C GLY A 598 -11.62 -43.12 41.47
N ILE A 599 -10.44 -42.51 41.47
CA ILE A 599 -10.12 -41.28 42.18
C ILE A 599 -9.63 -40.25 41.16
N THR A 600 -10.00 -38.99 41.38
CA THR A 600 -9.53 -37.84 40.62
C THR A 600 -8.85 -36.85 41.56
N ILE A 601 -7.68 -36.38 41.14
CA ILE A 601 -6.84 -35.39 41.80
C ILE A 601 -6.91 -34.09 41.00
N PHE A 602 -7.03 -32.95 41.69
CA PHE A 602 -7.19 -31.61 41.11
C PHE A 602 -5.88 -30.83 41.10
#